data_AF-A0A662SKB7-F1
#
_entry.id   AF-A0A662SKB7-F1
#
_cell.length_a   1.000
_cell.length_b   1.000
_cell.length_c   1.000
_cell.angle_alpha   90.00
_cell.angle_beta   90.00
_cell.angle_gamma   90.00
#
_symmetry.space_group_name_H-M   'P 1'
#
loop_
_entity.id
_entity.type
_entity.pdbx_description
1 polymer ?
#
loop_
_entity_poly.entity_id
_entity_poly.type
_entity_poly.pdbx_seq_one_letter_code
_entity_poly.pdbx_strand_id
1 'polypeptide(L)'
;MDRSKVFNQIDRDIGSHIERVRELVRHISVSPENRGILSCASLVKKYLEEIGCKARLVETKGNPVVYGEYDVGADRTVLVYM
;
A
#
# COMPACT_ATOMS: atom_id res chain seq x y z
N MET A 1 16.68 -20.70 -5.65
CA MET A 1 15.22 -20.72 -5.88
C MET A 1 14.95 -19.94 -7.14
N ASP A 2 14.35 -20.57 -8.15
CA ASP A 2 14.02 -19.92 -9.43
C ASP A 2 12.87 -18.91 -9.22
N ARG A 3 13.08 -17.66 -9.65
CA ARG A 3 12.12 -16.55 -9.51
C ARG A 3 11.46 -16.15 -10.84
N SER A 4 11.77 -16.86 -11.93
CA SER A 4 11.32 -16.49 -13.29
C SER A 4 9.81 -16.35 -13.39
N LYS A 5 9.05 -17.20 -12.68
CA LYS A 5 7.57 -17.10 -12.64
C LYS A 5 7.09 -15.75 -12.07
N VAL A 6 7.75 -15.22 -11.05
CA VAL A 6 7.37 -13.94 -10.42
C VAL A 6 7.68 -12.78 -11.37
N PHE A 7 8.87 -12.76 -11.95
CA PHE A 7 9.24 -11.70 -12.91
C PHE A 7 8.34 -11.70 -14.15
N ASN A 8 8.04 -12.87 -14.71
CA ASN A 8 7.12 -12.98 -15.84
C ASN A 8 5.70 -12.49 -15.53
N GLN A 9 5.23 -12.63 -14.28
CA GLN A 9 3.93 -12.11 -13.87
C GLN A 9 3.96 -10.58 -13.76
N ILE A 10 5.03 -10.02 -13.17
CA ILE A 10 5.23 -8.56 -13.07
C ILE A 10 5.25 -7.93 -14.47
N ASP A 11 5.99 -8.52 -15.41
CA ASP A 11 6.09 -8.03 -16.79
C ASP A 11 4.74 -8.09 -17.51
N ARG A 12 3.96 -9.16 -17.28
CA ARG A 12 2.62 -9.32 -17.85
C ARG A 12 1.65 -8.23 -17.35
N ASP A 13 1.75 -7.88 -16.07
CA ASP A 13 0.78 -6.99 -15.40
C ASP A 13 1.24 -5.52 -15.37
N ILE A 14 2.34 -5.17 -16.05
CA ILE A 14 2.96 -3.84 -16.00
C ILE A 14 1.98 -2.70 -16.26
N GLY A 15 1.03 -2.87 -17.20
CA GLY A 15 0.01 -1.87 -17.49
C GLY A 15 -0.91 -1.58 -16.29
N SER A 16 -1.33 -2.63 -15.58
CA SER A 16 -2.15 -2.50 -14.36
C SER A 16 -1.36 -1.86 -13.22
N HIS A 17 -0.08 -2.20 -13.08
CA HIS A 17 0.82 -1.57 -12.10
C HIS A 17 0.98 -0.07 -12.38
N ILE A 18 1.16 0.33 -13.64
CA ILE A 18 1.24 1.73 -14.03
C ILE A 18 -0.05 2.47 -13.67
N GLU A 19 -1.23 1.91 -13.95
CA GLU A 19 -2.50 2.57 -13.62
C GLU A 19 -2.70 2.71 -12.10
N ARG A 20 -2.30 1.71 -11.30
CA ARG A 20 -2.30 1.84 -9.82
C ARG A 20 -1.40 2.97 -9.32
N VAL A 21 -0.19 3.09 -9.88
CA VAL A 21 0.72 4.20 -9.53
C VAL A 21 0.10 5.55 -9.94
N ARG A 22 -0.50 5.63 -11.12
CA ARG A 22 -1.17 6.86 -11.60
C ARG A 22 -2.35 7.24 -10.74
N GLU A 23 -3.15 6.28 -10.27
CA GLU A 23 -4.24 6.52 -9.32
C GLU A 23 -3.69 7.16 -8.05
N LEU A 24 -2.68 6.56 -7.42
CA LEU A 24 -2.07 7.09 -6.20
C LEU A 24 -1.49 8.50 -6.40
N VAL A 25 -0.74 8.73 -7.49
CA VAL A 25 -0.12 10.04 -7.80
C VAL A 25 -1.16 11.14 -8.05
N ARG A 26 -2.36 10.79 -8.55
CA ARG A 26 -3.45 11.75 -8.75
C ARG A 26 -4.17 12.14 -7.46
N HIS A 27 -4.01 11.39 -6.37
CA HIS A 27 -4.60 11.73 -5.08
C HIS A 27 -3.81 12.84 -4.38
N ILE A 28 -4.50 13.93 -4.06
CA ILE A 28 -3.91 15.03 -3.30
C ILE A 28 -3.53 14.56 -1.88
N SER A 29 -2.28 14.81 -1.48
CA SER A 29 -1.72 14.34 -0.21
C SER A 29 -0.60 15.26 0.28
N VAL A 30 -0.89 16.56 0.38
CA VAL A 30 0.10 17.59 0.74
C VAL A 30 0.19 17.73 2.26
N SER A 31 1.23 17.15 2.86
CA SER A 31 1.40 17.04 4.32
C SER A 31 1.43 18.38 5.07
N PRO A 32 2.19 19.41 4.64
CA PRO A 32 2.22 20.69 5.37
C PRO A 32 0.88 21.43 5.40
N GLU A 33 0.00 21.15 4.43
CA GLU A 33 -1.33 21.76 4.29
C GLU A 33 -2.44 20.87 4.88
N ASN A 34 -2.09 19.67 5.38
CA ASN A 34 -3.04 18.62 5.75
C ASN A 34 -4.11 18.34 4.67
N ARG A 35 -3.77 18.52 3.40
CA ARG A 35 -4.73 18.50 2.30
C ARG A 35 -4.76 17.13 1.63
N GLY A 36 -5.90 16.44 1.78
CA GLY A 36 -6.18 15.14 1.16
C GLY A 36 -5.48 13.93 1.79
N ILE A 37 -4.71 14.14 2.86
CA ILE A 37 -3.97 13.08 3.56
C ILE A 37 -4.88 11.92 3.95
N LEU A 38 -6.03 12.18 4.58
CA LEU A 38 -6.94 11.12 5.02
C LEU A 38 -7.52 10.32 3.85
N SER A 39 -7.82 10.98 2.72
CA SER A 39 -8.33 10.32 1.51
C SER A 39 -7.25 9.44 0.88
N CYS A 40 -6.02 9.95 0.75
CA CYS A 40 -4.89 9.18 0.24
C CYS A 40 -4.56 7.98 1.16
N ALA A 41 -4.55 8.19 2.48
CA ALA A 41 -4.35 7.12 3.45
C ALA A 41 -5.46 6.04 3.35
N SER A 42 -6.70 6.44 3.10
CA SER A 42 -7.82 5.50 2.88
C SER A 42 -7.66 4.69 1.59
N LEU A 43 -7.12 5.30 0.52
CA LEU A 43 -6.78 4.59 -0.71
C LEU A 43 -5.68 3.54 -0.48
N VAL A 44 -4.62 3.90 0.23
CA VAL A 44 -3.54 2.96 0.56
C VAL A 44 -4.06 1.82 1.46
N LYS A 45 -4.92 2.12 2.43
CA LYS A 45 -5.62 1.10 3.24
C LYS A 45 -6.37 0.12 2.33
N LYS A 46 -7.14 0.62 1.36
CA LYS A 46 -7.89 -0.20 0.40
C LYS A 46 -6.96 -1.11 -0.42
N TYR A 47 -5.81 -0.60 -0.89
CA TYR A 47 -4.84 -1.44 -1.61
C TYR A 47 -4.30 -2.59 -0.75
N LEU A 48 -4.07 -2.36 0.54
CA LEU A 48 -3.64 -3.42 1.46
C LEU A 48 -4.77 -4.45 1.69
N GLU A 49 -6.01 -4.01 1.85
CA GLU A 49 -7.17 -4.90 1.98
C GLU A 49 -7.36 -5.77 0.72
N GLU A 50 -7.17 -5.21 -0.47
CA GLU A 50 -7.27 -5.92 -1.75
C GLU A 50 -6.26 -7.06 -1.92
N ILE A 51 -5.09 -6.97 -1.27
CA ILE A 51 -4.09 -8.05 -1.28
C ILE A 51 -4.24 -8.99 -0.07
N GLY A 52 -5.31 -8.84 0.71
CA GLY A 52 -5.67 -9.72 1.82
C GLY A 52 -5.11 -9.31 3.18
N CYS A 53 -4.50 -8.13 3.31
CA CYS A 53 -4.06 -7.63 4.61
C CYS A 53 -5.26 -7.23 5.48
N LYS A 54 -5.15 -7.44 6.80
CA LYS A 54 -5.95 -6.70 7.77
C LYS A 54 -5.36 -5.31 7.91
N ALA A 55 -6.05 -4.27 7.41
CA ALA A 55 -5.53 -2.91 7.43
C ALA A 55 -6.46 -1.92 8.15
N ARG A 56 -5.87 -0.92 8.79
CA ARG A 56 -6.58 0.14 9.52
C ARG A 56 -5.83 1.46 9.46
N LEU A 57 -6.57 2.55 9.59
CA LEU A 57 -6.00 3.86 9.88
C LEU A 57 -5.71 3.96 11.37
N VAL A 58 -4.54 4.49 11.71
CA VAL A 58 -4.09 4.75 13.08
C VAL A 58 -3.98 6.25 13.23
N GLU A 59 -4.79 6.81 14.14
CA GLU A 59 -4.72 8.21 14.50
C GLU A 59 -3.40 8.51 15.22
N THR A 60 -2.79 9.65 14.90
CA THR A 60 -1.58 10.13 15.57
C THR A 60 -1.75 11.60 15.94
N LYS A 61 -0.74 12.19 16.62
CA LYS A 61 -0.73 13.64 16.86
C LYS A 61 -0.57 14.47 15.57
N GLY A 62 -0.15 13.85 14.47
CA GLY A 62 -0.01 14.47 13.15
C GLY A 62 -0.88 13.74 12.13
N ASN A 63 -0.31 13.48 10.95
CA ASN A 63 -1.00 12.73 9.90
C ASN A 63 -1.27 11.28 10.32
N PRO A 64 -2.38 10.67 9.88
CA PRO A 64 -2.68 9.27 10.16
C PRO A 64 -1.63 8.35 9.53
N VAL A 65 -1.44 7.18 10.16
CA VAL A 65 -0.63 6.09 9.63
C VAL A 65 -1.56 4.99 9.11
N VAL A 66 -1.24 4.41 7.96
CA VAL A 66 -1.89 3.18 7.50
C VAL A 66 -1.09 2.01 8.06
N TYR A 67 -1.73 1.20 8.90
CA TYR A 67 -1.16 -0.05 9.41
C TYR A 67 -1.85 -1.22 8.72
N GLY A 68 -1.07 -2.10 8.08
CA GLY A 68 -1.56 -3.34 7.48
C GLY A 68 -0.72 -4.53 7.91
N GLU A 69 -1.38 -5.65 8.12
CA GLU A 69 -0.75 -6.90 8.53
C GLU A 69 -1.29 -8.06 7.70
N TYR A 70 -0.37 -8.90 7.23
CA TYR A 70 -0.67 -10.15 6.53
C TYR A 70 0.01 -11.30 7.27
N ASP A 71 -0.73 -11.89 8.22
CA ASP A 71 -0.23 -12.99 9.04
C ASP A 71 -0.56 -14.33 8.38
N VAL A 72 0.49 -15.11 8.11
CA VAL A 72 0.42 -16.49 7.58
C VAL A 72 1.03 -17.51 8.54
N GLY A 73 1.28 -17.12 9.79
CA GLY A 73 1.91 -17.98 10.80
C GLY A 73 3.39 -18.27 10.54
N ALA A 74 4.09 -17.39 9.82
CA ALA A 74 5.51 -17.56 9.54
C ALA A 74 6.37 -17.25 10.78
N ASP A 75 7.52 -17.93 10.91
CA ASP A 75 8.45 -17.75 12.05
C ASP A 75 9.09 -16.35 12.12
N ARG A 76 9.01 -15.56 11.04
CA ARG A 76 9.67 -14.26 10.89
C ARG A 76 8.70 -13.24 10.31
N THR A 77 8.76 -12.02 10.84
CA THR A 77 8.01 -10.86 10.35
C THR A 77 8.93 -9.94 9.56
N VAL A 78 8.46 -9.50 8.38
CA VAL A 78 9.11 -8.43 7.60
C VAL A 78 8.29 -7.16 7.77
N LEU A 79 8.94 -6.08 8.22
CA LEU A 79 8.34 -4.75 8.27
C LEU A 79 8.70 -3.98 7.00
N VAL A 80 7.69 -3.43 6.33
CA VAL A 80 7.87 -2.51 5.20
C VAL A 80 7.40 -1.12 5.65
N TYR A 81 8.30 -0.15 5.57
CA TYR A 81 7.99 1.27 5.79
C TYR A 81 8.04 2.00 4.44
N MET A 82 6.95 2.67 4.08
CA MET A 82 6.76 3.36 2.80
C MET A 82 6.36 4.81 3.03
#